data_AF-A0A7Y4VGM6-F1
#
_entry.id   AF-A0A7Y4VGM6-F1
#
_cell.length_a   1.000
_cell.length_b   1.000
_cell.length_c   1.000
_cell.angle_alpha   90.00
_cell.angle_beta   90.00
_cell.angle_gamma   90.00
#
_symmetry.space_group_name_H-M   'P 1'
#
loop_
_entity.id
_entity.type
_entity.pdbx_description
1 polymer ?
#
loop_
_entity_poly.entity_id
_entity_poly.type
_entity_poly.pdbx_seq_one_letter_code
_entity_poly.pdbx_strand_id
1 'polypeptide(L)'
;MLIDKPSVPVTGSDSVNISFTARINELKGALSDDFIVKEHSYFVIASNLSETETEKILNSTIDKAVECFYNDYFSTRPDEATTIFLFKDDKTYRYWAKNLYGDDDLSKYGYYKPSEKTMLMNINTGTGTLVHEMTHALARYDFPDIPSWFNEGLGSLYERCSLNNKTILGYVNWRLPALQDAIADKSYTSIEKLMKTNWEEFYGDGSDVNYSQARYLCMYLQEQGLLKKYYKHFRDTYNSDNTGITQMEKITGKSISELDADYVAWVKTLKYE
;
A
#
# COMPACT_ATOMS: atom_id res chain seq x y z
N MET A 1 45.98 -15.66 14.28
CA MET A 1 45.57 -16.09 12.93
C MET A 1 44.08 -16.35 12.98
N LEU A 2 43.29 -15.36 12.58
CA LEU A 2 41.83 -15.44 12.49
C LEU A 2 41.50 -16.03 11.13
N ILE A 3 40.61 -17.02 11.12
CA ILE A 3 40.22 -17.79 9.94
C ILE A 3 39.09 -17.02 9.27
N ASP A 4 39.36 -16.43 8.11
CA ASP A 4 38.35 -15.78 7.26
C ASP A 4 37.31 -16.82 6.82
N LYS A 5 36.04 -16.54 7.09
CA LYS A 5 34.92 -17.25 6.50
C LYS A 5 34.72 -16.77 5.06
N PRO A 6 34.52 -17.65 4.08
CA PRO A 6 34.26 -17.25 2.72
C PRO A 6 32.95 -16.47 2.62
N SER A 7 33.01 -15.30 2.00
CA SER A 7 31.85 -14.52 1.59
C SER A 7 31.03 -15.33 0.59
N VAL A 8 29.76 -15.57 0.95
CA VAL A 8 28.78 -16.14 0.02
C VAL A 8 28.47 -15.07 -1.03
N PRO A 9 28.55 -15.38 -2.34
CA PRO A 9 28.16 -14.43 -3.38
C PRO A 9 26.65 -14.21 -3.31
N VAL A 10 26.22 -12.96 -3.20
CA VAL A 10 24.82 -12.58 -3.48
C VAL A 10 24.64 -12.63 -4.99
N THR A 11 24.26 -13.80 -5.51
CA THR A 11 23.86 -13.96 -6.91
C THR A 11 22.34 -14.06 -6.98
N GLY A 12 21.74 -13.04 -7.60
CA GLY A 12 20.32 -12.93 -7.92
C GLY A 12 20.09 -11.70 -8.77
N SER A 13 20.79 -11.65 -9.91
CA SER A 13 20.63 -10.66 -10.97
C SER A 13 19.39 -10.98 -11.79
N ASP A 14 18.23 -10.48 -11.38
CA ASP A 14 17.11 -10.24 -12.29
C ASP A 14 16.92 -8.73 -12.37
N SER A 15 17.88 -8.04 -12.99
CA SER A 15 17.68 -6.65 -13.38
C SER A 15 16.67 -6.63 -14.50
N VAL A 16 15.38 -6.58 -14.14
CA VAL A 16 14.34 -6.16 -15.05
C VAL A 16 14.78 -4.83 -15.65
N ASN A 17 14.93 -4.80 -16.98
CA ASN A 17 15.37 -3.61 -17.70
C ASN A 17 14.17 -2.69 -17.94
N ILE A 18 13.73 -1.99 -16.89
CA ILE A 18 12.66 -1.00 -16.99
C ILE A 18 13.16 0.16 -17.87
N SER A 19 12.43 0.46 -18.95
CA SER A 19 12.75 1.61 -19.79
C SER A 19 12.15 2.89 -19.21
N PHE A 20 13.00 3.77 -18.66
CA PHE A 20 12.57 5.05 -18.09
C PHE A 20 12.64 6.22 -19.09
N THR A 21 13.53 6.13 -20.09
CA THR A 21 13.91 7.27 -20.94
C THR A 21 12.72 7.92 -21.67
N ALA A 22 11.84 7.11 -22.26
CA ALA A 22 10.68 7.62 -22.99
C ALA A 22 9.76 8.43 -22.07
N ARG A 23 9.44 7.88 -20.89
CA ARG A 23 8.59 8.54 -19.89
C ARG A 23 9.24 9.78 -19.30
N ILE A 24 10.54 9.75 -19.00
CA ILE A 24 11.27 10.94 -18.52
C ILE A 24 11.22 12.07 -19.57
N ASN A 25 11.46 11.75 -20.84
CA ASN A 25 11.44 12.74 -21.91
C ASN A 25 10.04 13.32 -22.13
N GLU A 26 9.01 12.48 -22.08
CA GLU A 26 7.61 12.91 -22.13
C GLU A 26 7.31 13.90 -20.99
N LEU A 27 7.64 13.54 -19.74
CA LEU A 27 7.38 14.39 -18.58
C LEU A 27 8.17 15.70 -18.62
N LYS A 28 9.44 15.69 -19.06
CA LYS A 28 10.23 16.92 -19.25
C LYS A 28 9.65 17.85 -20.33
N GLY A 29 8.93 17.31 -21.31
CA GLY A 29 8.24 18.10 -22.32
C GLY A 29 6.87 18.64 -21.87
N ALA A 30 6.23 17.97 -20.90
CA ALA A 30 4.88 18.30 -20.42
C ALA A 30 4.86 19.17 -19.15
N LEU A 31 5.90 19.08 -18.32
CA LEU A 31 6.00 19.77 -17.03
C LEU A 31 6.80 21.07 -17.17
N SER A 32 6.60 21.98 -16.22
CA SER A 32 7.41 23.19 -16.11
C SER A 32 8.83 22.89 -15.60
N ASP A 33 9.78 23.77 -15.92
CA ASP A 33 11.22 23.59 -15.64
C ASP A 33 11.57 23.50 -14.14
N ASP A 34 10.64 23.82 -13.24
CA ASP A 34 10.82 23.66 -11.79
C ASP A 34 10.67 22.20 -11.31
N PHE A 35 10.27 21.27 -12.18
CA PHE A 35 10.19 19.86 -11.84
C PHE A 35 11.55 19.15 -11.95
N ILE A 36 11.89 18.42 -10.90
CA ILE A 36 12.89 17.35 -10.93
C ILE A 36 12.23 16.13 -11.57
N VAL A 37 12.76 15.66 -12.69
CA VAL A 37 12.31 14.45 -13.38
C VAL A 37 13.45 13.45 -13.54
N LYS A 38 13.37 12.32 -12.83
CA LYS A 38 14.44 11.29 -12.81
C LYS A 38 13.92 9.88 -12.55
N GLU A 39 14.69 8.88 -12.97
CA GLU A 39 14.48 7.49 -12.57
C GLU A 39 14.90 7.27 -11.12
N HIS A 40 14.18 6.40 -10.41
CA HIS A 40 14.52 5.99 -9.06
C HIS A 40 13.87 4.63 -8.75
N SER A 41 14.68 3.60 -8.51
CA SER A 41 14.22 2.24 -8.23
C SER A 41 13.27 1.71 -9.33
N TYR A 42 11.98 1.53 -9.06
CA TYR A 42 10.96 1.07 -10.02
C TYR A 42 10.13 2.22 -10.60
N PHE A 43 10.54 3.46 -10.35
CA PHE A 43 9.69 4.63 -10.53
C PHE A 43 10.34 5.68 -11.43
N VAL A 44 9.50 6.46 -12.11
CA VAL A 44 9.87 7.80 -12.58
C VAL A 44 9.34 8.81 -11.58
N ILE A 45 10.23 9.59 -11.00
CA ILE A 45 9.89 10.65 -10.04
C ILE A 45 9.73 11.95 -10.81
N ALA A 46 8.61 12.63 -10.61
CA ALA A 46 8.37 14.00 -11.03
C ALA A 46 8.02 14.85 -9.80
N SER A 47 8.94 15.71 -9.36
CA SER A 47 8.82 16.43 -8.09
C SER A 47 8.97 17.92 -8.29
N ASN A 48 8.06 18.73 -7.73
CA ASN A 48 8.22 20.19 -7.66
C ASN A 48 8.65 20.69 -6.26
N LEU A 49 9.14 19.76 -5.42
CA LEU A 49 9.81 20.08 -4.16
C LEU A 49 11.26 20.53 -4.42
N SER A 50 11.95 20.99 -3.39
CA SER A 50 13.41 21.18 -3.49
C SER A 50 14.14 19.85 -3.71
N GLU A 51 15.37 19.90 -4.25
CA GLU A 51 16.20 18.70 -4.42
C GLU A 51 16.41 17.96 -3.09
N THR A 52 16.70 18.70 -2.01
CA THR A 52 16.91 18.14 -0.67
C THR A 52 15.67 17.43 -0.13
N GLU A 53 14.49 18.02 -0.29
CA GLU A 53 13.24 17.39 0.17
C GLU A 53 12.87 16.19 -0.69
N THR A 54 13.07 16.29 -2.01
CA THR A 54 12.88 15.17 -2.95
C THR A 54 13.76 14.00 -2.53
N GLU A 55 15.08 14.20 -2.42
CA GLU A 55 16.04 13.18 -1.98
C GLU A 55 15.69 12.59 -0.62
N LYS A 56 15.23 13.41 0.34
CA LYS A 56 14.81 12.90 1.64
C LYS A 56 13.66 11.89 1.51
N ILE A 57 12.65 12.18 0.68
CA ILE A 57 11.51 11.28 0.46
C ILE A 57 11.92 10.02 -0.29
N LEU A 58 12.77 10.15 -1.31
CA LEU A 58 13.33 9.02 -2.05
C LEU A 58 14.00 8.03 -1.08
N ASN A 59 14.98 8.51 -0.31
CA ASN A 59 15.79 7.67 0.57
C ASN A 59 15.05 7.20 1.83
N SER A 60 14.19 8.05 2.41
CA SER A 60 13.57 7.77 3.73
C SER A 60 12.19 7.14 3.65
N THR A 61 11.54 7.20 2.50
CA THR A 61 10.22 6.61 2.29
C THR A 61 10.22 5.61 1.16
N ILE A 62 10.58 6.02 -0.07
CA ILE A 62 10.42 5.15 -1.24
C ILE A 62 11.34 3.93 -1.15
N ASP A 63 12.65 4.13 -1.00
CA ASP A 63 13.61 3.02 -0.94
C ASP A 63 13.35 2.09 0.25
N LYS A 64 13.04 2.66 1.43
CA LYS A 64 12.72 1.86 2.61
C LYS A 64 11.41 1.08 2.46
N ALA A 65 10.38 1.67 1.87
CA ALA A 65 9.12 1.00 1.62
C ALA A 65 9.32 -0.16 0.63
N VAL A 66 10.04 0.08 -0.47
CA VAL A 66 10.43 -0.98 -1.42
C VAL A 66 11.15 -2.12 -0.69
N GLU A 67 12.17 -1.81 0.10
CA GLU A 67 12.93 -2.83 0.84
C GLU A 67 12.03 -3.63 1.79
N CYS A 68 11.16 -2.96 2.55
CA CYS A 68 10.26 -3.64 3.48
C CYS A 68 9.22 -4.49 2.76
N PHE A 69 8.62 -4.01 1.67
CA PHE A 69 7.62 -4.76 0.91
C PHE A 69 8.19 -6.05 0.32
N TYR A 70 9.40 -5.99 -0.26
CA TYR A 70 10.05 -7.18 -0.82
C TYR A 70 10.63 -8.12 0.23
N ASN A 71 10.96 -7.63 1.42
CA ASN A 71 11.33 -8.50 2.53
C ASN A 71 10.12 -9.23 3.12
N ASP A 72 9.01 -8.52 3.28
CA ASP A 72 7.86 -9.02 4.05
C ASP A 72 6.85 -9.78 3.19
N TYR A 73 6.57 -9.31 1.97
CA TYR A 73 5.42 -9.72 1.17
C TYR A 73 5.80 -10.21 -0.23
N PHE A 74 6.26 -9.30 -1.08
CA PHE A 74 6.27 -9.49 -2.53
C PHE A 74 7.49 -10.27 -3.00
N SER A 75 7.29 -11.12 -3.99
CA SER A 75 8.35 -11.89 -4.64
C SER A 75 8.59 -11.43 -6.08
N THR A 76 7.56 -10.94 -6.75
CA THR A 76 7.57 -10.46 -8.14
C THR A 76 7.81 -8.96 -8.18
N ARG A 77 8.81 -8.55 -8.98
CA ARG A 77 9.19 -7.14 -9.14
C ARG A 77 8.47 -6.51 -10.34
N PRO A 78 8.29 -5.17 -10.38
CA PRO A 78 7.69 -4.50 -11.52
C PRO A 78 8.55 -4.70 -12.76
N ASP A 79 7.91 -4.90 -13.91
CA ASP A 79 8.56 -4.97 -15.21
C ASP A 79 8.45 -3.68 -16.03
N GLU A 80 7.75 -2.68 -15.48
CA GLU A 80 7.50 -1.39 -16.08
C GLU A 80 7.51 -0.27 -15.05
N ALA A 81 7.81 0.95 -15.51
CA ALA A 81 7.91 2.10 -14.64
C ALA A 81 6.53 2.58 -14.17
N THR A 82 6.41 2.87 -12.88
CA THR A 82 5.28 3.63 -12.33
C THR A 82 5.72 5.07 -12.08
N THR A 83 4.94 6.06 -12.51
CA THR A 83 5.27 7.48 -12.25
C THR A 83 4.80 7.88 -10.85
N ILE A 84 5.64 8.56 -10.08
CA ILE A 84 5.27 9.19 -8.81
C ILE A 84 5.44 10.70 -8.97
N PHE A 85 4.32 11.41 -8.92
CA PHE A 85 4.32 12.86 -8.80
C PHE A 85 4.35 13.25 -7.32
N LEU A 86 5.38 13.98 -6.92
CA LEU A 86 5.54 14.55 -5.58
C LEU A 86 5.23 16.04 -5.66
N PHE A 87 4.06 16.45 -5.18
CA PHE A 87 3.66 17.84 -5.16
C PHE A 87 3.86 18.44 -3.77
N LYS A 88 4.52 19.60 -3.71
CA LYS A 88 4.85 20.30 -2.47
C LYS A 88 3.63 20.82 -1.71
N ASP A 89 2.51 21.07 -2.39
CA ASP A 89 1.30 21.65 -1.81
C ASP A 89 0.02 21.24 -2.56
N ASP A 90 -1.13 21.45 -1.91
CA ASP A 90 -2.46 21.13 -2.45
C ASP A 90 -2.77 21.90 -3.75
N LYS A 91 -2.28 23.14 -3.85
CA LYS A 91 -2.51 24.00 -5.02
C LYS A 91 -1.89 23.41 -6.28
N THR A 92 -0.61 23.04 -6.21
CA THR A 92 0.13 22.46 -7.34
C THR A 92 -0.34 21.04 -7.64
N TYR A 93 -0.64 20.25 -6.61
CA TYR A 93 -1.26 18.94 -6.75
C TYR A 93 -2.55 18.98 -7.58
N ARG A 94 -3.53 19.81 -7.17
CA ARG A 94 -4.82 19.92 -7.88
C ARG A 94 -4.66 20.46 -9.29
N TYR A 95 -3.81 21.48 -9.47
CA TYR A 95 -3.53 22.06 -10.78
C TYR A 95 -3.00 21.01 -11.77
N TRP A 96 -2.00 20.23 -11.36
CA TRP A 96 -1.39 19.24 -12.23
C TRP A 96 -2.24 17.99 -12.41
N ALA A 97 -2.99 17.56 -11.39
CA ALA A 97 -3.96 16.49 -11.55
C ALA A 97 -5.00 16.81 -12.64
N LYS A 98 -5.56 18.03 -12.61
CA LYS A 98 -6.47 18.52 -13.65
C LYS A 98 -5.79 18.62 -15.02
N ASN A 99 -4.60 19.18 -15.09
CA ASN A 99 -3.95 19.42 -16.39
C ASN A 99 -3.41 18.16 -17.07
N LEU A 100 -2.90 17.20 -16.29
CA LEU A 100 -2.35 15.96 -16.82
C LEU A 100 -3.45 14.96 -17.14
N TYR A 101 -4.50 14.90 -16.31
CA TYR A 101 -5.46 13.79 -16.32
C TYR A 101 -6.93 14.23 -16.35
N GLY A 102 -7.22 15.52 -16.28
CA GLY A 102 -8.60 16.04 -16.21
C GLY A 102 -9.30 15.76 -14.89
N ASP A 103 -8.57 15.34 -13.86
CA ASP A 103 -9.14 14.91 -12.59
C ASP A 103 -9.44 16.12 -11.67
N ASP A 104 -10.71 16.31 -11.29
CA ASP A 104 -11.19 17.46 -10.51
C ASP A 104 -11.75 17.09 -9.12
N ASP A 105 -12.32 15.89 -8.97
CA ASP A 105 -12.78 15.36 -7.68
C ASP A 105 -11.69 14.48 -7.06
N LEU A 106 -10.93 15.07 -6.15
CA LEU A 106 -9.65 14.52 -5.69
C LEU A 106 -9.63 14.39 -4.17
N SER A 107 -9.15 13.24 -3.70
CA SER A 107 -8.62 13.09 -2.35
C SER A 107 -7.62 14.21 -2.06
N LYS A 108 -7.71 14.80 -0.87
CA LYS A 108 -6.77 15.86 -0.42
C LYS A 108 -5.34 15.35 -0.21
N TYR A 109 -5.16 14.03 -0.11
CA TYR A 109 -3.89 13.40 0.25
C TYR A 109 -3.08 12.95 -0.98
N GLY A 110 -3.78 12.48 -2.01
CA GLY A 110 -3.20 11.83 -3.18
C GLY A 110 -4.03 10.62 -3.60
N TYR A 111 -3.66 10.03 -4.73
CA TYR A 111 -4.30 8.84 -5.29
C TYR A 111 -3.38 8.12 -6.29
N TYR A 112 -3.64 6.83 -6.49
CA TYR A 112 -3.11 6.05 -7.62
C TYR A 112 -4.13 5.95 -8.75
N LYS A 113 -3.65 6.09 -9.98
CA LYS A 113 -4.40 5.88 -11.22
C LYS A 113 -3.84 4.66 -11.95
N PRO A 114 -4.41 3.45 -11.75
CA PRO A 114 -3.85 2.21 -12.28
C PRO A 114 -3.70 2.16 -13.80
N SER A 115 -4.64 2.76 -14.54
CA SER A 115 -4.62 2.81 -16.02
C SER A 115 -3.41 3.58 -16.54
N GLU A 116 -3.01 4.63 -15.84
CA GLU A 116 -1.88 5.50 -16.18
C GLU A 116 -0.58 5.11 -15.46
N LYS A 117 -0.62 4.09 -14.59
CA LYS A 117 0.48 3.66 -13.72
C LYS A 117 1.14 4.87 -13.05
N THR A 118 0.31 5.72 -12.46
CA THR A 118 0.74 7.01 -11.93
C THR A 118 0.15 7.24 -10.55
N MET A 119 0.99 7.66 -9.61
CA MET A 119 0.61 8.16 -8.29
C MET A 119 0.76 9.68 -8.26
N LEU A 120 -0.25 10.39 -7.76
CA LEU A 120 -0.19 11.84 -7.55
C LEU A 120 -0.29 12.13 -6.06
N MET A 121 0.76 12.70 -5.48
CA MET A 121 0.88 12.82 -4.02
C MET A 121 0.94 14.28 -3.57
N ASN A 122 0.03 14.65 -2.65
CA ASN A 122 0.13 15.91 -1.92
C ASN A 122 1.02 15.74 -0.68
N ILE A 123 2.31 16.02 -0.83
CA ILE A 123 3.32 15.74 0.21
C ILE A 123 3.15 16.63 1.45
N ASN A 124 2.48 17.77 1.34
CA ASN A 124 2.16 18.61 2.50
C ASN A 124 1.27 17.88 3.53
N THR A 125 0.62 16.78 3.14
CA THR A 125 -0.18 15.94 4.05
C THR A 125 0.61 14.81 4.71
N GLY A 126 1.91 14.71 4.42
CA GLY A 126 2.80 13.64 4.84
C GLY A 126 3.00 12.57 3.76
N THR A 127 3.81 11.56 4.08
CA THR A 127 4.17 10.48 3.14
C THR A 127 3.42 9.17 3.39
N GLY A 128 2.52 9.11 4.38
CA GLY A 128 1.74 7.91 4.69
C GLY A 128 0.91 7.43 3.50
N THR A 129 0.24 8.35 2.80
CA THR A 129 -0.52 8.05 1.58
C THR A 129 0.40 7.54 0.47
N LEU A 130 1.64 8.00 0.38
CA LEU A 130 2.59 7.48 -0.62
C LEU A 130 2.87 5.99 -0.36
N VAL A 131 3.03 5.57 0.90
CA VAL A 131 3.23 4.15 1.24
C VAL A 131 1.98 3.32 0.95
N HIS A 132 0.79 3.88 1.19
CA HIS A 132 -0.49 3.28 0.79
C HIS A 132 -0.51 3.00 -0.72
N GLU A 133 -0.29 4.01 -1.56
CA GLU A 133 -0.33 3.84 -3.01
C GLU A 133 0.79 2.94 -3.55
N MET A 134 1.98 2.99 -2.94
CA MET A 134 3.07 2.06 -3.25
C MET A 134 2.69 0.60 -2.96
N THR A 135 1.82 0.34 -1.97
CA THR A 135 1.30 -1.01 -1.71
C THR A 135 0.59 -1.53 -2.95
N HIS A 136 -0.34 -0.77 -3.52
CA HIS A 136 -1.09 -1.16 -4.71
C HIS A 136 -0.19 -1.29 -5.94
N ALA A 137 0.67 -0.29 -6.16
CA ALA A 137 1.54 -0.22 -7.33
C ALA A 137 2.54 -1.38 -7.39
N LEU A 138 2.97 -1.91 -6.24
CA LEU A 138 3.88 -3.06 -6.18
C LEU A 138 3.11 -4.39 -6.10
N ALA A 139 2.01 -4.46 -5.33
CA ALA A 139 1.22 -5.67 -5.17
C ALA A 139 0.63 -6.17 -6.49
N ARG A 140 0.25 -5.29 -7.42
CA ARG A 140 -0.33 -5.68 -8.72
C ARG A 140 0.54 -6.63 -9.55
N TYR A 141 1.86 -6.64 -9.35
CA TYR A 141 2.76 -7.56 -10.06
C TYR A 141 2.87 -8.91 -9.37
N ASP A 142 2.73 -8.93 -8.05
CA ASP A 142 2.90 -10.14 -7.24
C ASP A 142 1.58 -10.88 -7.02
N PHE A 143 0.50 -10.15 -6.83
CA PHE A 143 -0.85 -10.67 -6.62
C PHE A 143 -1.86 -9.85 -7.45
N PRO A 144 -1.90 -10.04 -8.79
CA PRO A 144 -2.73 -9.24 -9.69
C PRO A 144 -4.24 -9.29 -9.35
N ASP A 145 -4.71 -10.44 -8.89
CA ASP A 145 -6.12 -10.69 -8.56
C ASP A 145 -6.45 -10.47 -7.07
N ILE A 146 -5.60 -9.74 -6.34
CA ILE A 146 -5.81 -9.43 -4.92
C ILE A 146 -7.20 -8.78 -4.72
N PRO A 147 -8.07 -9.31 -3.85
CA PRO A 147 -9.41 -8.75 -3.67
C PRO A 147 -9.34 -7.39 -2.97
N SER A 148 -10.33 -6.53 -3.25
CA SER A 148 -10.39 -5.14 -2.76
C SER A 148 -10.19 -5.04 -1.25
N TRP A 149 -10.87 -5.89 -0.48
CA TRP A 149 -10.73 -5.88 0.98
C TRP A 149 -9.28 -6.07 1.44
N PHE A 150 -8.51 -6.94 0.78
CA PHE A 150 -7.15 -7.23 1.22
C PHE A 150 -6.15 -6.21 0.67
N ASN A 151 -6.35 -5.79 -0.57
CA ASN A 151 -5.53 -4.76 -1.21
C ASN A 151 -5.61 -3.44 -0.43
N GLU A 152 -6.82 -2.98 -0.16
CA GLU A 152 -7.10 -1.77 0.60
C GLU A 152 -6.78 -1.95 2.07
N GLY A 153 -6.98 -3.15 2.62
CA GLY A 153 -6.57 -3.49 3.99
C GLY A 153 -5.07 -3.31 4.21
N LEU A 154 -4.22 -3.79 3.30
CA LEU A 154 -2.77 -3.60 3.36
C LEU A 154 -2.36 -2.15 3.11
N GLY A 155 -2.88 -1.52 2.04
CA GLY A 155 -2.57 -0.12 1.75
C GLY A 155 -2.94 0.78 2.93
N SER A 156 -4.15 0.60 3.45
CA SER A 156 -4.64 1.33 4.61
C SER A 156 -3.84 0.99 5.85
N LEU A 157 -3.41 -0.26 6.08
CA LEU A 157 -2.53 -0.66 7.19
C LEU A 157 -1.27 0.23 7.27
N TYR A 158 -0.75 0.62 6.12
CA TYR A 158 0.54 1.30 6.00
C TYR A 158 0.46 2.82 5.85
N GLU A 159 -0.73 3.42 5.88
CA GLU A 159 -0.92 4.88 6.01
C GLU A 159 -0.23 5.47 7.25
N ARG A 160 -0.15 4.67 8.33
CA ARG A 160 0.64 4.99 9.52
C ARG A 160 1.50 3.78 9.85
N CYS A 161 2.78 3.82 9.48
CA CYS A 161 3.70 2.71 9.66
C CYS A 161 5.11 3.13 10.07
N SER A 162 5.92 2.14 10.46
CA SER A 162 7.38 2.25 10.47
C SER A 162 7.98 1.43 9.34
N LEU A 163 9.14 1.89 8.86
CA LEU A 163 9.94 1.26 7.81
C LEU A 163 11.34 0.99 8.36
N ASN A 164 11.43 0.13 9.38
CA ASN A 164 12.65 -0.12 10.14
C ASN A 164 13.08 -1.57 10.01
N ASN A 165 14.39 -1.82 9.97
CA ASN A 165 14.95 -3.18 9.91
C ASN A 165 14.37 -4.03 8.77
N LYS A 166 14.12 -3.41 7.61
CA LYS A 166 13.50 -4.05 6.43
C LYS A 166 12.12 -4.67 6.71
N THR A 167 11.45 -4.23 7.76
CA THR A 167 10.12 -4.69 8.12
C THR A 167 9.18 -3.49 8.17
N ILE A 168 8.01 -3.65 7.55
CA ILE A 168 6.94 -2.66 7.62
C ILE A 168 5.94 -3.06 8.70
N LEU A 169 5.69 -2.15 9.64
CA LEU A 169 4.72 -2.36 10.73
C LEU A 169 3.72 -1.22 10.74
N GLY A 170 2.44 -1.54 10.57
CA GLY A 170 1.34 -0.61 10.71
C GLY A 170 1.00 -0.33 12.18
N TYR A 171 0.55 0.88 12.47
CA TYR A 171 0.13 1.35 13.79
C TYR A 171 -1.30 1.85 13.74
N VAL A 172 -2.02 1.83 14.86
CA VAL A 172 -3.39 2.38 14.99
C VAL A 172 -3.46 3.81 14.43
N ASN A 173 -4.50 4.15 13.65
CA ASN A 173 -4.68 5.48 13.08
C ASN A 173 -6.12 5.99 13.25
N TRP A 174 -6.41 7.14 12.62
CA TRP A 174 -7.69 7.85 12.65
C TRP A 174 -8.90 7.07 12.11
N ARG A 175 -8.71 5.89 11.51
CA ARG A 175 -9.81 5.03 11.05
C ARG A 175 -10.44 4.21 12.19
N LEU A 176 -9.76 4.09 13.35
CA LEU A 176 -10.28 3.30 14.49
C LEU A 176 -11.66 3.76 14.98
N PRO A 177 -11.92 5.07 15.21
CA PRO A 177 -13.17 5.50 15.82
C PRO A 177 -14.39 5.11 14.99
N ALA A 178 -14.35 5.29 13.67
CA ALA A 178 -15.46 4.92 12.78
C ALA A 178 -15.78 3.41 12.85
N LEU A 179 -14.76 2.55 12.94
CA LEU A 179 -14.97 1.11 13.13
C LEU A 179 -15.55 0.78 14.51
N GLN A 180 -15.06 1.43 15.57
CA GLN A 180 -15.58 1.23 16.93
C GLN A 180 -17.04 1.71 17.05
N ASP A 181 -17.39 2.82 16.41
CA ASP A 181 -18.75 3.34 16.33
C ASP A 181 -19.67 2.36 15.60
N ALA A 182 -19.24 1.82 14.44
CA ALA A 182 -20.00 0.82 13.69
C ALA A 182 -20.23 -0.49 14.49
N ILE A 183 -19.26 -0.88 15.32
CA ILE A 183 -19.41 -2.02 16.24
C ILE A 183 -20.39 -1.70 17.37
N ALA A 184 -20.38 -0.47 17.89
CA ALA A 184 -21.22 -0.05 19.01
C ALA A 184 -22.69 0.13 18.61
N ASP A 185 -22.96 0.69 17.42
CA ASP A 185 -24.30 0.94 16.90
C ASP A 185 -24.91 -0.26 16.14
N LYS A 186 -24.14 -1.34 15.99
CA LYS A 186 -24.50 -2.59 15.31
C LYS A 186 -24.67 -2.46 13.79
N SER A 187 -24.06 -1.44 13.17
CA SER A 187 -23.95 -1.32 11.71
C SER A 187 -22.78 -2.11 11.12
N TYR A 188 -21.87 -2.62 11.96
CA TYR A 188 -20.78 -3.53 11.58
C TYR A 188 -21.26 -4.74 10.79
N THR A 189 -20.58 -5.04 9.67
CA THR A 189 -20.75 -6.29 8.91
C THR A 189 -19.70 -7.32 9.30
N SER A 190 -20.05 -8.62 9.27
CA SER A 190 -19.09 -9.68 9.59
C SER A 190 -17.86 -9.67 8.67
N ILE A 191 -16.74 -10.22 9.16
CA ILE A 191 -15.54 -10.41 8.34
C ILE A 191 -15.85 -11.23 7.08
N GLU A 192 -16.68 -12.27 7.22
CA GLU A 192 -17.10 -13.08 6.09
C GLU A 192 -17.78 -12.25 5.00
N LYS A 193 -18.66 -11.30 5.38
CA LYS A 193 -19.32 -10.41 4.43
C LYS A 193 -18.31 -9.45 3.78
N LEU A 194 -17.41 -8.86 4.57
CA LEU A 194 -16.34 -8.01 4.04
C LEU A 194 -15.49 -8.74 2.99
N MET A 195 -15.05 -9.97 3.29
CA MET A 195 -14.17 -10.74 2.41
C MET A 195 -14.84 -11.22 1.11
N LYS A 196 -16.17 -11.26 1.11
CA LYS A 196 -17.00 -11.62 -0.05
C LYS A 196 -17.41 -10.42 -0.90
N THR A 197 -17.06 -9.20 -0.49
CA THR A 197 -17.38 -7.99 -1.27
C THR A 197 -16.71 -8.04 -2.64
N ASN A 198 -17.45 -7.65 -3.67
CA ASN A 198 -16.87 -7.25 -4.95
C ASN A 198 -16.44 -5.77 -4.91
N TRP A 199 -15.91 -5.27 -6.03
CA TRP A 199 -15.47 -3.87 -6.15
C TRP A 199 -16.60 -2.88 -5.82
N GLU A 200 -17.77 -2.99 -6.45
CA GLU A 200 -18.88 -2.05 -6.23
C GLU A 200 -19.36 -2.05 -4.77
N GLU A 201 -19.43 -3.22 -4.14
CA GLU A 201 -19.83 -3.35 -2.74
C GLU A 201 -18.79 -2.79 -1.78
N PHE A 202 -17.49 -2.96 -2.08
CA PHE A 202 -16.42 -2.46 -1.22
C PHE A 202 -16.32 -0.94 -1.27
N TYR A 203 -16.35 -0.35 -2.47
CA TYR A 203 -16.19 1.08 -2.70
C TYR A 203 -17.51 1.88 -2.68
N GLY A 204 -18.66 1.20 -2.58
CA GLY A 204 -19.98 1.81 -2.52
C GLY A 204 -20.34 2.39 -1.14
N ASP A 205 -21.62 2.31 -0.80
CA ASP A 205 -22.15 2.84 0.46
C ASP A 205 -21.49 2.16 1.68
N GLY A 206 -20.91 2.97 2.57
CA GLY A 206 -20.21 2.47 3.76
C GLY A 206 -18.73 2.13 3.54
N SER A 207 -18.15 2.53 2.41
CA SER A 207 -16.72 2.33 2.10
C SER A 207 -15.79 2.74 3.24
N ASP A 208 -16.02 3.87 3.92
CA ASP A 208 -15.22 4.28 5.09
C ASP A 208 -15.11 3.20 6.17
N VAL A 209 -16.20 2.49 6.45
CA VAL A 209 -16.22 1.38 7.41
C VAL A 209 -15.55 0.14 6.83
N ASN A 210 -15.75 -0.18 5.53
CA ASN A 210 -15.07 -1.29 4.86
C ASN A 210 -13.55 -1.14 4.90
N TYR A 211 -13.05 0.05 4.57
CA TYR A 211 -11.63 0.41 4.67
C TYR A 211 -11.10 0.24 6.10
N SER A 212 -11.86 0.75 7.08
CA SER A 212 -11.47 0.66 8.48
C SER A 212 -11.43 -0.81 8.94
N GLN A 213 -12.45 -1.60 8.62
CA GLN A 213 -12.52 -3.02 8.97
C GLN A 213 -11.40 -3.83 8.30
N ALA A 214 -11.18 -3.66 6.99
CA ALA A 214 -10.12 -4.31 6.25
C ALA A 214 -8.73 -4.01 6.82
N ARG A 215 -8.47 -2.74 7.12
CA ARG A 215 -7.22 -2.28 7.74
C ARG A 215 -6.98 -2.94 9.08
N TYR A 216 -7.97 -2.92 9.97
CA TYR A 216 -7.81 -3.49 11.31
C TYR A 216 -7.78 -5.01 11.28
N LEU A 217 -8.40 -5.67 10.29
CA LEU A 217 -8.23 -7.12 10.08
C LEU A 217 -6.78 -7.45 9.69
N CYS A 218 -6.16 -6.67 8.79
CA CYS A 218 -4.74 -6.82 8.48
C CYS A 218 -3.87 -6.57 9.72
N MET A 219 -4.18 -5.53 10.50
CA MET A 219 -3.48 -5.24 11.74
C MET A 219 -3.64 -6.36 12.78
N TYR A 220 -4.82 -6.96 12.91
CA TYR A 220 -5.04 -8.10 13.80
C TYR A 220 -4.11 -9.27 13.43
N LEU A 221 -4.03 -9.61 12.14
CA LEU A 221 -3.10 -10.64 11.66
C LEU A 221 -1.63 -10.23 11.86
N GLN A 222 -1.30 -8.93 11.78
CA GLN A 222 0.04 -8.43 12.05
C GLN A 222 0.42 -8.66 13.52
N GLU A 223 -0.46 -8.31 14.46
CA GLU A 223 -0.23 -8.48 15.90
C GLU A 223 -0.10 -9.96 16.30
N GLN A 224 -0.72 -10.88 15.54
CA GLN A 224 -0.54 -12.32 15.72
C GLN A 224 0.72 -12.87 15.02
N GLY A 225 1.47 -12.05 14.27
CA GLY A 225 2.60 -12.50 13.46
C GLY A 225 2.21 -13.34 12.24
N LEU A 226 0.94 -13.29 11.82
CA LEU A 226 0.37 -14.13 10.77
C LEU A 226 0.22 -13.42 9.42
N LEU A 227 0.18 -12.08 9.38
CA LEU A 227 -0.13 -11.32 8.16
C LEU A 227 0.76 -11.67 6.96
N LYS A 228 2.08 -11.74 7.15
CA LYS A 228 3.03 -12.07 6.07
C LYS A 228 2.82 -13.48 5.53
N LYS A 229 2.51 -14.43 6.42
CA LYS A 229 2.23 -15.83 6.07
C LYS A 229 0.89 -15.94 5.34
N TYR A 230 -0.11 -15.20 5.82
CA TYR A 230 -1.43 -15.13 5.20
C TYR A 230 -1.36 -14.56 3.78
N TYR A 231 -0.65 -13.43 3.58
CA TYR A 231 -0.44 -12.84 2.24
C TYR A 231 0.08 -13.87 1.24
N LYS A 232 1.21 -14.50 1.57
CA LYS A 232 1.87 -15.49 0.71
C LYS A 232 0.95 -16.68 0.45
N HIS A 233 0.31 -17.21 1.49
CA HIS A 233 -0.59 -18.35 1.34
C HIS A 233 -1.81 -18.02 0.48
N PHE A 234 -2.39 -16.83 0.65
CA PHE A 234 -3.55 -16.40 -0.11
C PHE A 234 -3.21 -16.19 -1.58
N ARG A 235 -2.15 -15.43 -1.88
CA ARG A 235 -1.62 -15.26 -3.25
C ARG A 235 -1.40 -16.59 -3.94
N ASP A 236 -0.68 -17.51 -3.29
CA ASP A 236 -0.28 -18.79 -3.90
C ASP A 236 -1.45 -19.77 -4.09
N THR A 237 -2.57 -19.55 -3.41
CA THR A 237 -3.73 -20.46 -3.44
C THR A 237 -5.05 -19.77 -3.81
N TYR A 238 -4.99 -18.56 -4.36
CA TYR A 238 -6.14 -17.73 -4.71
C TYR A 238 -7.22 -18.49 -5.50
N ASN A 239 -6.80 -19.29 -6.50
CA ASN A 239 -7.73 -20.05 -7.34
C ASN A 239 -8.52 -21.14 -6.59
N SER A 240 -8.11 -21.52 -5.37
CA SER A 240 -8.86 -22.46 -4.52
C SER A 240 -10.03 -21.78 -3.80
N ASP A 241 -9.85 -20.51 -3.44
CA ASP A 241 -10.83 -19.66 -2.77
C ASP A 241 -10.37 -18.21 -2.96
N ASN A 242 -11.10 -17.45 -3.79
CA ASN A 242 -10.77 -16.08 -4.15
C ASN A 242 -11.19 -15.05 -3.09
N THR A 243 -11.91 -15.48 -2.05
CA THR A 243 -12.29 -14.61 -0.92
C THR A 243 -11.17 -14.50 0.11
N GLY A 244 -10.37 -15.57 0.25
CA GLY A 244 -9.32 -15.71 1.26
C GLY A 244 -9.78 -16.39 2.56
N ILE A 245 -11.06 -16.75 2.68
CA ILE A 245 -11.64 -17.28 3.92
C ILE A 245 -10.98 -18.61 4.29
N THR A 246 -10.91 -19.54 3.36
CA THR A 246 -10.31 -20.87 3.59
C THR A 246 -8.85 -20.76 4.03
N GLN A 247 -8.11 -19.82 3.42
CA GLN A 247 -6.72 -19.54 3.79
C GLN A 247 -6.61 -18.92 5.17
N MET A 248 -7.54 -18.03 5.54
CA MET A 248 -7.59 -17.40 6.86
C MET A 248 -7.86 -18.43 7.94
N GLU A 249 -8.86 -19.29 7.74
CA GLU A 249 -9.19 -20.35 8.68
C GLU A 249 -8.02 -21.31 8.86
N LYS A 250 -7.35 -21.68 7.78
CA LYS A 250 -6.16 -22.54 7.83
C LYS A 250 -4.98 -21.90 8.54
N ILE A 251 -4.74 -20.60 8.35
CA ILE A 251 -3.61 -19.89 8.95
C ILE A 251 -3.84 -19.61 10.43
N THR A 252 -5.07 -19.31 10.81
CA THR A 252 -5.42 -18.96 12.19
C THR A 252 -5.87 -20.15 13.04
N GLY A 253 -6.29 -21.24 12.40
CA GLY A 253 -6.87 -22.41 13.07
C GLY A 253 -8.28 -22.17 13.64
N LYS A 254 -8.94 -21.09 13.25
CA LYS A 254 -10.27 -20.68 13.71
C LYS A 254 -11.24 -20.66 12.54
N SER A 255 -12.50 -20.99 12.77
CA SER A 255 -13.53 -20.65 11.78
C SER A 255 -13.63 -19.13 11.61
N ILE A 256 -14.13 -18.68 10.46
CA ILE A 256 -14.24 -17.24 10.20
C ILE A 256 -15.12 -16.50 11.23
N SER A 257 -16.15 -17.18 11.76
CA SER A 257 -17.02 -16.63 12.79
C SER A 257 -16.34 -16.51 14.16
N GLU A 258 -15.48 -17.47 14.52
CA GLU A 258 -14.70 -17.38 15.77
C GLU A 258 -13.66 -16.26 15.67
N LEU A 259 -13.01 -16.15 14.51
CA LEU A 259 -12.06 -15.07 14.24
C LEU A 259 -12.74 -13.70 14.29
N ASP A 260 -13.95 -13.56 13.75
CA ASP A 260 -14.73 -12.33 13.79
C ASP A 260 -15.04 -11.90 15.24
N ALA A 261 -15.46 -12.84 16.08
CA ALA A 261 -15.72 -12.55 17.50
C ALA A 261 -14.45 -12.07 18.23
N ASP A 262 -13.31 -12.74 18.01
CA ASP A 262 -12.03 -12.37 18.61
C ASP A 262 -11.50 -11.04 18.08
N TYR A 263 -11.66 -10.79 16.78
CA TYR A 263 -11.32 -9.55 16.11
C TYR A 263 -12.11 -8.38 16.70
N VAL A 264 -13.45 -8.50 16.80
CA VAL A 264 -14.30 -7.44 17.39
C VAL A 264 -13.93 -7.18 18.85
N ALA A 265 -13.66 -8.24 19.62
CA ALA A 265 -13.20 -8.09 21.00
C ALA A 265 -11.86 -7.33 21.07
N TRP A 266 -10.91 -7.67 20.20
CA TRP A 266 -9.61 -7.00 20.11
C TRP A 266 -9.74 -5.53 19.68
N VAL A 267 -10.53 -5.21 18.66
CA VAL A 267 -10.75 -3.82 18.19
C VAL A 267 -11.25 -2.91 19.30
N LYS A 268 -12.13 -3.41 20.18
CA LYS A 268 -12.64 -2.65 21.34
C LYS A 268 -11.56 -2.31 22.37
N THR A 269 -10.45 -3.03 22.39
CA THR A 269 -9.31 -2.76 23.30
C THR A 269 -8.36 -1.69 22.78
N LEU A 270 -8.38 -1.43 21.47
CA LEU A 270 -7.48 -0.48 20.83
C LEU A 270 -7.80 0.95 21.24
N LYS A 271 -6.75 1.77 21.27
CA LYS A 271 -6.84 3.20 21.52
C LYS A 271 -6.11 3.96 20.42
N TYR A 272 -6.74 5.02 19.94
CA TYR A 272 -6.12 6.02 19.09
C TYR A 272 -6.16 7.34 19.84
N GLU A 273 -5.00 7.76 20.33
CA GLU A 273 -4.77 9.08 20.94
C GLU A 273 -4.14 10.01 19.90
#